data_AF-A0A418V3K3-F1
#
_entry.id   AF-A0A418V3K3-F1
#
_cell.length_a   1.000
_cell.length_b   1.000
_cell.length_c   1.000
_cell.angle_alpha   90.00
_cell.angle_beta   90.00
_cell.angle_gamma   90.00
#
_symmetry.space_group_name_H-M   'P 1'
#
loop_
_entity.id
_entity.type
_entity.pdbx_description
1 polymer ?
#
loop_
_entity_poly.entity_id
_entity_poly.type
_entity_poly.pdbx_seq_one_letter_code
_entity_poly.pdbx_strand_id
1 'polypeptide(L)'
;MHRPPDHRETRRTTDGQHARLPGWLRRIGIRQVRMFTGLVMFAYLLSHFLNHALGNISPEALEAGVLWHLEIWQFLPVAILFYGSVTIHAGLGLWALYQRRQFRWRTIEPLQLVLGLSVPLLIYSHVIGLRLSNVLYGIDKLYPQVLYAYWVASPSYRIWLMVTVMLVAWVHGCIGLALWLRIKPAFRKAMPWLLVLAVLIPTLALLGFYEGGRDVIRVATDPAWQDANLSIKQMGTLHQQQTLDWIGDAFVLGYLGLIALALIARAIRGLIERRGGMIRLTYGGDRTVRVPKGMSVLEASLRHNIPHASVCGGRARCSTCRIRVIGDVAELPPPTSREAFVLGSVGAADDPTIRLACQLRPTHDLTFLPVFPPRNVAAARQAARASRIGDERYLVSMFVDLRGSTQLAETRLPFDTVFIVNRFLGAVSRAVIACGGQPNQFVGDGVLALFGLSDTPREACRNAIRAAAAVAASVDELNELIGHDLGEPIRFGVGIHGGVAILGEIGYRDHMVFTALGDSVNVAARLQDMTKTLGCETLLSDETRATAGIAADLLPTQQAELRGRAEPMLVCPIAQSRDLATALDRSEAMLA
;
A
#
# COMPACT_ATOMS: atom_id res chain seq x y z
N MET A 1 -58.63 0.87 -41.15
CA MET A 1 -57.95 -0.43 -40.96
C MET A 1 -56.86 -0.53 -42.02
N HIS A 2 -55.60 -0.20 -41.70
CA HIS A 2 -54.39 -0.76 -42.33
C HIS A 2 -53.11 -0.10 -41.78
N ARG A 3 -52.13 -0.95 -41.52
CA ARG A 3 -50.84 -0.72 -40.86
C ARG A 3 -49.75 -0.84 -41.95
N PRO A 4 -48.69 -0.02 -41.98
CA PRO A 4 -47.52 -0.30 -42.82
C PRO A 4 -46.39 -0.98 -42.02
N PRO A 5 -45.41 -1.61 -42.71
CA PRO A 5 -44.73 -2.81 -42.24
C PRO A 5 -43.34 -2.60 -41.61
N ASP A 6 -42.91 -3.65 -40.93
CA ASP A 6 -41.65 -3.85 -40.19
C ASP A 6 -40.53 -4.32 -41.13
N HIS A 7 -39.41 -3.58 -41.19
CA HIS A 7 -38.21 -3.98 -41.93
C HIS A 7 -37.18 -4.60 -40.98
N ARG A 8 -37.19 -5.94 -40.88
CA ARG A 8 -36.04 -6.73 -40.46
C ARG A 8 -35.34 -7.30 -41.67
N GLU A 9 -34.19 -6.73 -42.02
CA GLU A 9 -33.32 -7.28 -43.06
C GLU A 9 -32.09 -7.96 -42.42
N THR A 10 -32.06 -9.28 -42.57
CA THR A 10 -31.01 -10.19 -42.14
C THR A 10 -29.78 -10.09 -43.04
N ARG A 11 -28.66 -9.57 -42.55
CA ARG A 11 -27.33 -9.79 -43.14
C ARG A 11 -26.65 -11.00 -42.50
N ARG A 12 -26.71 -12.14 -43.19
CA ARG A 12 -25.78 -13.26 -43.01
C ARG A 12 -24.42 -12.85 -43.58
N THR A 13 -23.39 -12.78 -42.73
CA THR A 13 -22.00 -12.80 -43.18
C THR A 13 -21.37 -14.13 -42.80
N THR A 14 -20.67 -14.68 -43.78
CA THR A 14 -19.97 -15.96 -43.85
C THR A 14 -18.83 -16.03 -42.81
N ASP A 15 -18.94 -16.93 -41.85
CA ASP A 15 -17.90 -17.22 -40.85
C ASP A 15 -16.86 -18.17 -41.49
N GLY A 16 -15.70 -17.64 -41.86
CA GLY A 16 -14.54 -18.40 -42.30
C GLY A 16 -13.98 -19.22 -41.14
N GLN A 17 -13.97 -20.53 -41.31
CA GLN A 17 -13.41 -21.51 -40.37
C GLN A 17 -11.88 -21.40 -40.29
N HIS A 18 -11.37 -20.42 -39.55
CA HIS A 18 -10.04 -20.54 -38.95
C HIS A 18 -10.17 -21.33 -37.65
N ALA A 19 -9.50 -22.47 -37.56
CA ALA A 19 -9.43 -23.33 -36.38
C ALA A 19 -9.24 -22.50 -35.10
N ARG A 20 -10.33 -22.29 -34.35
CA ARG A 20 -10.34 -21.45 -33.16
C ARG A 20 -9.73 -22.28 -32.03
N LEU A 21 -8.50 -21.96 -31.63
CA LEU A 21 -7.89 -22.48 -30.40
C LEU A 21 -8.90 -22.41 -29.22
N PRO A 22 -8.96 -23.44 -28.36
CA PRO A 22 -9.92 -23.54 -27.25
C PRO A 22 -9.96 -22.28 -26.37
N GLY A 23 -11.16 -21.86 -25.93
CA GLY A 23 -11.40 -20.60 -25.21
C GLY A 23 -10.71 -20.44 -23.84
N TRP A 24 -10.03 -21.47 -23.32
CA TRP A 24 -9.18 -21.38 -22.13
C TRP A 24 -7.77 -20.85 -22.46
N LEU A 25 -7.21 -21.17 -23.64
CA LEU A 25 -5.92 -20.67 -24.10
C LEU A 25 -5.96 -19.16 -24.40
N ARG A 26 -7.11 -18.63 -24.86
CA ARG A 26 -7.32 -17.18 -25.07
C ARG A 26 -7.26 -16.34 -23.79
N ARG A 27 -7.25 -16.97 -22.60
CA ARG A 27 -7.26 -16.29 -21.30
C ARG A 27 -5.91 -16.26 -20.59
N ILE A 28 -4.88 -16.92 -21.11
CA ILE A 28 -3.54 -16.93 -20.50
C ILE A 28 -2.76 -15.68 -20.94
N GLY A 29 -2.67 -14.70 -20.05
CA GLY A 29 -1.88 -13.49 -20.29
C GLY A 29 -0.40 -13.66 -19.91
N ILE A 30 0.49 -12.90 -20.54
CA ILE A 30 1.94 -12.83 -20.25
C ILE A 30 2.26 -12.76 -18.74
N ARG A 31 1.42 -12.07 -17.96
CA ARG A 31 1.59 -11.96 -16.50
C ARG A 31 1.32 -13.27 -15.76
N GLN A 32 0.34 -14.07 -16.19
CA GLN A 32 0.08 -15.38 -15.59
C GLN A 32 1.23 -16.32 -15.89
N VAL A 33 1.73 -16.31 -17.13
CA VAL A 33 2.95 -17.04 -17.50
C VAL A 33 4.12 -16.63 -16.61
N ARG A 34 4.40 -15.32 -16.49
CA ARG A 34 5.46 -14.80 -15.62
C ARG A 34 5.32 -15.22 -14.15
N MET A 35 4.09 -15.22 -13.64
CA MET A 35 3.82 -15.62 -12.26
C MET A 35 4.03 -17.12 -12.07
N PHE A 36 3.51 -17.93 -12.99
CA PHE A 36 3.65 -19.39 -12.96
C PHE A 36 5.12 -19.80 -13.02
N THR A 37 5.87 -19.29 -14.01
CA THR A 37 7.30 -19.60 -14.13
C THR A 37 8.09 -19.10 -12.93
N GLY A 38 7.73 -17.93 -12.39
CA GLY A 38 8.32 -17.39 -11.16
C GLY A 38 8.02 -18.27 -9.92
N LEU A 39 6.82 -18.84 -9.81
CA LEU A 39 6.47 -19.75 -8.71
C LEU A 39 7.23 -21.07 -8.79
N VAL A 40 7.40 -21.63 -9.99
CA VAL A 40 8.23 -22.84 -10.20
C VAL A 40 9.67 -22.58 -9.74
N MET A 41 10.26 -21.47 -10.19
CA MET A 41 11.61 -21.09 -9.76
C MET A 41 11.70 -20.79 -8.26
N PHE A 42 10.67 -20.16 -7.68
CA PHE A 42 10.64 -19.86 -6.25
C PHE A 42 10.54 -21.15 -5.41
N ALA A 43 9.79 -22.15 -5.86
CA ALA A 43 9.72 -23.46 -5.22
C ALA A 43 11.08 -24.19 -5.27
N TYR A 44 11.78 -24.12 -6.40
CA TYR A 44 13.16 -24.61 -6.51
C TYR A 44 14.07 -23.89 -5.50
N LEU A 45 14.07 -22.57 -5.51
CA LEU A 45 14.91 -21.76 -4.63
C LEU A 45 14.61 -22.04 -3.14
N LEU A 46 13.33 -22.11 -2.77
CA LEU A 46 12.89 -22.42 -1.41
C LEU A 46 13.39 -23.79 -0.96
N SER A 47 13.13 -24.85 -1.74
CA SER A 47 13.57 -26.20 -1.39
C SER A 47 15.10 -26.32 -1.36
N HIS A 48 15.80 -25.60 -2.25
CA HIS A 48 17.26 -25.55 -2.26
C HIS A 48 17.83 -24.82 -1.03
N PHE A 49 17.20 -23.73 -0.58
CA PHE A 49 17.63 -23.01 0.63
C PHE A 49 17.36 -23.80 1.90
N LEU A 50 16.21 -24.50 1.96
CA LEU A 50 15.94 -25.44 3.04
C LEU A 50 16.97 -26.57 3.06
N ASN A 51 17.44 -27.03 1.91
CA ASN A 51 18.54 -27.98 1.85
C ASN A 51 19.83 -27.41 2.46
N HIS A 52 20.25 -26.21 2.05
CA HIS A 52 21.43 -25.55 2.63
C HIS A 52 21.32 -25.38 4.15
N ALA A 53 20.12 -25.12 4.66
CA ALA A 53 19.88 -25.00 6.09
C ALA A 53 20.11 -26.32 6.86
N LEU A 54 20.10 -27.49 6.21
CA LEU A 54 20.46 -28.76 6.84
C LEU A 54 21.94 -28.82 7.25
N GLY A 55 22.80 -27.98 6.67
CA GLY A 55 24.20 -27.84 7.08
C GLY A 55 24.37 -27.34 8.52
N ASN A 56 23.33 -26.73 9.11
CA ASN A 56 23.33 -26.38 10.54
C ASN A 56 23.16 -27.59 11.45
N ILE A 57 22.71 -28.74 10.92
CA ILE A 57 22.54 -29.99 11.65
C ILE A 57 23.84 -30.80 11.53
N SER A 58 24.20 -31.17 10.29
CA SER A 58 25.46 -31.85 9.98
C SER A 58 25.76 -31.86 8.46
N PRO A 59 27.01 -32.12 8.04
CA PRO A 59 27.37 -32.33 6.64
C PRO A 59 26.61 -33.49 5.98
N GLU A 60 26.35 -34.57 6.73
CA GLU A 60 25.61 -35.75 6.24
C GLU A 60 24.14 -35.41 5.98
N ALA A 61 23.52 -34.58 6.84
CA ALA A 61 22.15 -34.12 6.63
C ALA A 61 22.03 -33.25 5.37
N LEU A 62 23.03 -32.38 5.15
CA LEU A 62 23.14 -31.53 3.96
C LEU A 62 23.25 -32.36 2.67
N GLU A 63 24.06 -33.42 2.70
CA GLU A 63 24.24 -34.35 1.58
C GLU A 63 23.00 -35.23 1.36
N ALA A 64 22.44 -35.83 2.41
CA ALA A 64 21.22 -36.64 2.29
C ALA A 64 20.05 -35.82 1.70
N GLY A 65 19.88 -34.58 2.15
CA GLY A 65 18.86 -33.70 1.61
C GLY A 65 19.08 -33.38 0.12
N VAL A 66 20.33 -33.24 -0.33
CA VAL A 66 20.61 -32.91 -1.73
C VAL A 66 20.18 -34.04 -2.65
N LEU A 67 20.36 -35.29 -2.24
CA LEU A 67 19.95 -36.44 -3.03
C LEU A 67 18.44 -36.42 -3.29
N TRP A 68 17.63 -36.20 -2.24
CA TRP A 68 16.19 -36.01 -2.37
C TRP A 68 15.83 -34.81 -3.26
N HIS A 69 16.54 -33.70 -3.09
CA HIS A 69 16.34 -32.50 -3.91
C HIS A 69 16.61 -32.78 -5.39
N LEU A 70 17.71 -33.48 -5.70
CA LEU A 70 18.07 -33.85 -7.07
C LEU A 70 17.06 -34.82 -7.67
N GLU A 71 16.60 -35.84 -6.94
CA GLU A 71 15.59 -36.78 -7.44
C GLU A 71 14.31 -36.07 -7.90
N ILE A 72 13.80 -35.13 -7.09
CA ILE A 72 12.58 -34.39 -7.41
C ILE A 72 12.81 -33.48 -8.62
N TRP A 73 13.87 -32.67 -8.60
CA TRP A 73 14.08 -31.62 -9.60
C TRP A 73 14.71 -32.11 -10.90
N GLN A 74 15.35 -33.27 -10.89
CA GLN A 74 15.87 -33.94 -12.08
C GLN A 74 14.92 -34.98 -12.67
N PHE A 75 13.83 -35.33 -11.98
CA PHE A 75 12.76 -36.11 -12.59
C PHE A 75 12.29 -35.43 -13.88
N LEU A 76 12.35 -36.15 -15.01
CA LEU A 76 12.31 -35.56 -16.35
C LEU A 76 11.14 -34.57 -16.57
N PRO A 77 9.88 -34.87 -16.19
CA PRO A 77 8.79 -33.91 -16.30
C PRO A 77 8.99 -32.62 -15.48
N VAL A 78 9.55 -32.74 -14.27
CA VAL A 78 9.83 -31.60 -13.39
C VAL A 78 11.02 -30.80 -13.91
N ALA A 79 12.05 -31.47 -14.43
CA ALA A 79 13.21 -30.82 -15.05
C ALA A 79 12.80 -30.01 -16.29
N ILE A 80 11.97 -30.56 -17.18
CA ILE A 80 11.43 -29.85 -18.35
C ILE A 80 10.64 -28.62 -17.91
N LEU A 81 9.77 -28.78 -16.90
CA LEU A 81 8.98 -27.67 -16.36
C LEU A 81 9.88 -26.58 -15.76
N PHE A 82 10.91 -26.97 -15.01
CA PHE A 82 11.84 -26.05 -14.36
C PHE A 82 12.68 -25.28 -15.37
N TYR A 83 13.41 -25.94 -16.27
CA TYR A 83 14.26 -25.26 -17.25
C TYR A 83 13.45 -24.46 -18.29
N GLY A 84 12.25 -24.95 -18.65
CA GLY A 84 11.29 -24.18 -19.43
C GLY A 84 10.87 -22.90 -18.70
N SER A 85 10.58 -23.00 -17.39
CA SER A 85 10.24 -21.84 -16.56
C SER A 85 11.39 -20.85 -16.45
N VAL A 86 12.62 -21.31 -16.23
CA VAL A 86 13.83 -20.45 -16.19
C VAL A 86 13.99 -19.66 -17.49
N THR A 87 13.95 -20.35 -18.64
CA THR A 87 14.11 -19.73 -19.96
C THR A 87 13.03 -18.70 -20.24
N ILE A 88 11.76 -19.08 -20.02
CA ILE A 88 10.61 -18.19 -20.25
C ILE A 88 10.67 -17.00 -19.28
N HIS A 89 10.98 -17.20 -17.99
CA HIS A 89 11.03 -16.12 -17.02
C HIS A 89 12.13 -15.10 -17.34
N ALA A 90 13.32 -15.58 -17.70
CA ALA A 90 14.44 -14.72 -18.13
C ALA A 90 14.09 -13.92 -19.39
N GLY A 91 13.50 -14.58 -20.40
CA GLY A 91 13.02 -13.91 -21.62
C GLY A 91 11.96 -12.86 -21.35
N LEU A 92 11.02 -13.14 -20.42
CA LEU A 92 10.02 -12.16 -19.98
C LEU A 92 10.63 -10.99 -19.20
N GLY A 93 11.76 -11.19 -18.53
CA GLY A 93 12.56 -10.13 -17.92
C GLY A 93 13.14 -9.16 -18.96
N LEU A 94 13.77 -9.69 -20.01
CA LEU A 94 14.29 -8.90 -21.15
C LEU A 94 13.15 -8.20 -21.91
N TRP A 95 12.03 -8.88 -22.13
CA TRP A 95 10.84 -8.28 -22.71
C TRP A 95 10.29 -7.14 -21.84
N ALA A 96 10.27 -7.31 -20.52
CA ALA A 96 9.86 -6.26 -19.59
C ALA A 96 10.81 -5.05 -19.65
N LEU A 97 12.11 -5.27 -19.79
CA LEU A 97 13.10 -4.21 -19.98
C LEU A 97 12.82 -3.42 -21.27
N TYR A 98 12.63 -4.12 -22.40
CA TYR A 98 12.27 -3.51 -23.68
C TYR A 98 10.98 -2.70 -23.60
N GLN A 99 9.93 -3.28 -22.99
CA GLN A 99 8.59 -2.69 -22.91
C GLN A 99 8.52 -1.44 -22.02
N ARG A 100 9.34 -1.34 -20.97
CA ARG A 100 9.29 -0.19 -20.05
C ARG A 100 9.65 1.11 -20.76
N ARG A 101 8.73 2.08 -20.75
CA ARG A 101 8.98 3.42 -21.30
C ARG A 101 9.74 4.35 -20.32
N GLN A 102 9.55 4.17 -19.02
CA GLN A 102 10.13 5.03 -17.97
C GLN A 102 10.70 4.24 -16.79
N PHE A 103 11.79 4.75 -16.21
CA PHE A 103 12.39 4.28 -14.96
C PHE A 103 12.14 5.32 -13.87
N ARG A 104 11.03 5.18 -13.12
CA ARG A 104 10.81 5.97 -11.91
C ARG A 104 11.24 5.14 -10.70
N TRP A 105 12.38 5.49 -10.11
CA TRP A 105 12.99 4.82 -8.95
C TRP A 105 12.15 4.83 -7.68
N ARG A 106 11.06 5.62 -7.63
CA ARG A 106 10.12 5.69 -6.50
C ARG A 106 9.26 4.44 -6.31
N THR A 107 9.32 3.47 -7.23
CA THR A 107 8.57 2.21 -7.13
C THR A 107 9.53 1.05 -6.94
N ILE A 108 9.10 -0.05 -6.30
CA ILE A 108 9.94 -1.24 -6.08
C ILE A 108 10.17 -2.07 -7.36
N GLU A 109 9.46 -1.77 -8.46
CA GLU A 109 9.49 -2.60 -9.66
C GLU A 109 10.78 -2.48 -10.51
N PRO A 110 11.42 -1.30 -10.66
CA PRO A 110 12.74 -1.20 -11.28
C PRO A 110 13.79 -1.98 -10.49
N LEU A 111 13.74 -1.91 -9.15
CA LEU A 111 14.61 -2.74 -8.30
C LEU A 111 14.39 -4.23 -8.58
N GLN A 112 13.13 -4.69 -8.60
CA GLN A 112 12.82 -6.08 -8.94
C GLN A 112 13.38 -6.50 -10.31
N LEU A 113 13.29 -5.63 -11.31
CA LEU A 113 13.79 -5.91 -12.66
C LEU A 113 15.32 -6.01 -12.67
N VAL A 114 16.02 -5.08 -12.02
CA VAL A 114 17.49 -5.11 -11.91
C VAL A 114 17.95 -6.37 -11.21
N LEU A 115 17.35 -6.69 -10.05
CA LEU A 115 17.67 -7.92 -9.32
C LEU A 115 17.43 -9.15 -10.21
N GLY A 116 16.27 -9.24 -10.88
CA GLY A 116 15.95 -10.37 -11.74
C GLY A 116 16.88 -10.55 -12.94
N LEU A 117 17.29 -9.45 -13.59
CA LEU A 117 18.24 -9.49 -14.71
C LEU A 117 19.67 -9.78 -14.25
N SER A 118 20.01 -9.52 -12.99
CA SER A 118 21.34 -9.87 -12.46
C SER A 118 21.47 -11.35 -12.09
N VAL A 119 20.39 -12.05 -11.76
CA VAL A 119 20.45 -13.47 -11.31
C VAL A 119 21.19 -14.38 -12.32
N PRO A 120 20.90 -14.36 -13.64
CA PRO A 120 21.62 -15.19 -14.60
C PRO A 120 23.13 -14.92 -14.62
N LEU A 121 23.54 -13.67 -14.50
CA LEU A 121 24.96 -13.27 -14.44
C LEU A 121 25.64 -13.68 -13.14
N LEU A 122 24.89 -13.83 -12.05
CA LEU A 122 25.43 -14.19 -10.75
C LEU A 122 25.49 -15.71 -10.54
N ILE A 123 24.58 -16.48 -11.15
CA ILE A 123 24.47 -17.94 -10.95
C ILE A 123 25.14 -18.79 -12.05
N TYR A 124 25.54 -18.21 -13.19
CA TYR A 124 25.96 -18.99 -14.37
C TYR A 124 27.08 -19.99 -14.06
N SER A 125 28.11 -19.58 -13.33
CA SER A 125 29.26 -20.43 -13.01
C SER A 125 28.88 -21.61 -12.11
N HIS A 126 27.92 -21.41 -11.20
CA HIS A 126 27.35 -22.48 -10.37
C HIS A 126 26.56 -23.48 -11.23
N VAL A 127 25.69 -23.01 -12.13
CA VAL A 127 24.88 -23.88 -13.00
C VAL A 127 25.76 -24.65 -14.01
N ILE A 128 26.75 -24.00 -14.62
CA ILE A 128 27.67 -24.65 -15.55
C ILE A 128 28.52 -25.68 -14.82
N GLY A 129 29.08 -25.29 -13.67
CA GLY A 129 29.96 -26.13 -12.87
C GLY A 129 29.29 -27.39 -12.33
N LEU A 130 27.98 -27.34 -12.05
CA LEU A 130 27.19 -28.46 -11.51
C LEU A 130 26.39 -29.21 -12.57
N ARG A 131 25.53 -28.50 -13.32
CA ARG A 131 24.56 -29.15 -14.21
C ARG A 131 25.14 -29.43 -15.57
N LEU A 132 25.79 -28.44 -16.19
CA LEU A 132 26.29 -28.60 -17.54
C LEU A 132 27.46 -29.59 -17.58
N SER A 133 28.34 -29.53 -16.58
CA SER A 133 29.45 -30.49 -16.39
C SER A 133 28.95 -31.93 -16.25
N ASN A 134 27.88 -32.16 -15.48
CA ASN A 134 27.26 -33.47 -15.33
C ASN A 134 26.63 -33.96 -16.65
N VAL A 135 25.88 -33.10 -17.34
CA VAL A 135 25.21 -33.46 -18.59
C VAL A 135 26.20 -33.73 -19.74
N LEU A 136 27.27 -32.94 -19.86
CA LEU A 136 28.25 -33.08 -20.94
C LEU A 136 29.29 -34.16 -20.68
N TYR A 137 29.71 -34.33 -19.41
CA TYR A 137 30.89 -35.11 -19.08
C TYR A 137 30.66 -36.13 -17.96
N GLY A 138 29.45 -36.25 -17.40
CA GLY A 138 29.16 -37.18 -16.30
C GLY A 138 29.90 -36.84 -15.01
N ILE A 139 30.29 -35.57 -14.83
CA ILE A 139 31.02 -35.12 -13.63
C ILE A 139 30.03 -35.05 -12.45
N ASP A 140 30.29 -35.85 -11.42
CA ASP A 140 29.42 -35.95 -10.24
C ASP A 140 29.94 -35.05 -9.12
N LYS A 141 29.36 -33.84 -9.02
CA LYS A 141 29.66 -32.89 -7.94
C LYS A 141 28.52 -32.82 -6.95
N LEU A 142 28.84 -33.13 -5.70
CA LEU A 142 27.98 -32.94 -4.53
C LEU A 142 28.57 -31.84 -3.63
N TYR A 143 28.05 -31.71 -2.42
CA TYR A 143 28.48 -30.69 -1.47
C TYR A 143 30.00 -30.68 -1.20
N PRO A 144 30.69 -31.82 -0.99
CA PRO A 144 32.14 -31.81 -0.72
C PRO A 144 32.95 -31.08 -1.81
N GLN A 145 32.66 -31.37 -3.08
CA GLN A 145 33.37 -30.77 -4.23
C GLN A 145 33.04 -29.29 -4.39
N VAL A 146 31.77 -28.93 -4.23
CA VAL A 146 31.30 -27.55 -4.38
C VAL A 146 31.87 -26.67 -3.28
N LEU A 147 31.82 -27.13 -2.04
CA LEU A 147 32.35 -26.42 -0.88
C LEU A 147 33.87 -26.33 -0.96
N TYR A 148 34.58 -27.38 -1.39
CA TYR A 148 36.01 -27.32 -1.66
C TYR A 148 36.34 -26.24 -2.70
N ALA A 149 35.60 -26.20 -3.81
CA ALA A 149 35.80 -25.22 -4.87
C ALA A 149 35.58 -23.77 -4.42
N TYR A 150 34.72 -23.55 -3.41
CA TYR A 150 34.38 -22.23 -2.89
C TYR A 150 35.18 -21.81 -1.68
N TRP A 151 35.60 -22.73 -0.81
CA TRP A 151 36.24 -22.41 0.48
C TRP A 151 37.74 -22.70 0.50
N VAL A 152 38.22 -23.59 -0.37
CA VAL A 152 39.62 -24.04 -0.39
C VAL A 152 40.31 -23.61 -1.69
N ALA A 153 39.76 -23.98 -2.85
CA ALA A 153 40.42 -23.75 -4.13
C ALA A 153 40.39 -22.29 -4.61
N SER A 154 39.35 -21.53 -4.28
CA SER A 154 39.18 -20.13 -4.76
C SER A 154 38.33 -19.29 -3.79
N PRO A 155 38.79 -19.07 -2.54
CA PRO A 155 37.96 -18.62 -1.42
C PRO A 155 37.36 -17.21 -1.55
N SER A 156 38.12 -16.23 -2.01
CA SER A 156 37.74 -14.83 -1.79
C SER A 156 36.57 -14.37 -2.66
N TYR A 157 36.56 -14.64 -3.97
CA TYR A 157 35.51 -14.09 -4.86
C TYR A 157 34.26 -14.98 -4.97
N ARG A 158 34.42 -16.31 -4.92
CA ARG A 158 33.31 -17.25 -5.16
C ARG A 158 32.31 -17.27 -4.00
N ILE A 159 32.78 -17.15 -2.76
CA ILE A 159 31.90 -17.06 -1.58
C ILE A 159 30.98 -15.85 -1.71
N TRP A 160 31.54 -14.65 -1.93
CA TRP A 160 30.75 -13.44 -2.06
C TRP A 160 29.79 -13.47 -3.25
N LEU A 161 30.18 -14.09 -4.38
CA LEU A 161 29.29 -14.31 -5.51
C LEU A 161 28.08 -15.19 -5.12
N MET A 162 28.31 -16.29 -4.40
CA MET A 162 27.25 -17.21 -3.96
C MET A 162 26.33 -16.56 -2.91
N VAL A 163 26.89 -15.86 -1.93
CA VAL A 163 26.10 -15.10 -0.94
C VAL A 163 25.24 -14.05 -1.65
N THR A 164 25.83 -13.32 -2.61
CA THR A 164 25.12 -12.29 -3.37
C THR A 164 23.97 -12.88 -4.17
N VAL A 165 24.19 -13.96 -4.92
CA VAL A 165 23.11 -14.55 -5.73
C VAL A 165 21.99 -15.14 -4.88
N MET A 166 22.32 -15.74 -3.72
CA MET A 166 21.32 -16.24 -2.79
C MET A 166 20.40 -15.11 -2.31
N LEU A 167 20.97 -13.99 -1.84
CA LEU A 167 20.20 -12.84 -1.38
C LEU A 167 19.41 -12.18 -2.52
N VAL A 168 20.05 -11.95 -3.67
CA VAL A 168 19.44 -11.29 -4.83
C VAL A 168 18.26 -12.10 -5.40
N ALA A 169 18.45 -13.40 -5.61
CA ALA A 169 17.40 -14.27 -6.14
C ALA A 169 16.22 -14.38 -5.17
N TRP A 170 16.50 -14.51 -3.86
CA TRP A 170 15.48 -14.58 -2.82
C TRP A 170 14.66 -13.30 -2.71
N VAL A 171 15.34 -12.15 -2.60
CA VAL A 171 14.68 -10.83 -2.52
C VAL A 171 13.87 -10.56 -3.79
N HIS A 172 14.40 -10.88 -4.98
CA HIS A 172 13.66 -10.78 -6.24
C HIS A 172 12.34 -11.58 -6.20
N GLY A 173 12.40 -12.83 -5.73
CA GLY A 173 11.26 -13.72 -5.55
C GLY A 173 10.24 -13.18 -4.54
N CYS A 174 10.69 -12.75 -3.36
CA CYS A 174 9.85 -12.17 -2.32
C CYS A 174 9.12 -10.90 -2.78
N ILE A 175 9.80 -10.00 -3.50
CA ILE A 175 9.17 -8.81 -4.09
C ILE A 175 8.07 -9.23 -5.08
N GLY A 176 8.33 -10.25 -5.91
CA GLY A 176 7.36 -10.80 -6.85
C GLY A 176 6.10 -11.33 -6.18
N LEU A 177 6.27 -12.13 -5.12
CA LEU A 177 5.17 -12.68 -4.31
C LEU A 177 4.40 -11.56 -3.60
N ALA A 178 5.09 -10.63 -2.94
CA ALA A 178 4.45 -9.53 -2.23
C ALA A 178 3.60 -8.66 -3.18
N LEU A 179 4.12 -8.32 -4.36
CA LEU A 179 3.38 -7.57 -5.38
C LEU A 179 2.15 -8.31 -5.92
N TRP A 180 2.14 -9.64 -5.84
CA TRP A 180 1.00 -10.47 -6.23
C TRP A 180 -0.03 -10.63 -5.11
N LEU A 181 0.43 -10.90 -3.89
CA LEU A 181 -0.42 -11.22 -2.74
C LEU A 181 -1.01 -9.98 -2.05
N ARG A 182 -0.39 -8.79 -2.16
CA ARG A 182 -0.83 -7.55 -1.48
C ARG A 182 -2.27 -7.10 -1.72
N ILE A 183 -2.92 -7.62 -2.75
CA ILE A 183 -4.31 -7.29 -3.10
C ILE A 183 -5.29 -8.26 -2.42
N LYS A 184 -4.81 -9.41 -1.92
CA LYS A 184 -5.65 -10.43 -1.27
C LYS A 184 -5.89 -10.04 0.20
N PRO A 185 -7.13 -10.12 0.71
CA PRO A 185 -7.45 -9.75 2.09
C PRO A 185 -6.67 -10.59 3.13
N ALA A 186 -6.49 -11.88 2.87
CA ALA A 186 -5.73 -12.79 3.73
C ALA A 186 -4.24 -12.39 3.90
N PHE A 187 -3.67 -11.66 2.93
CA PHE A 187 -2.26 -11.30 2.98
C PHE A 187 -1.93 -10.34 4.12
N ARG A 188 -2.85 -9.46 4.55
CA ARG A 188 -2.61 -8.59 5.72
C ARG A 188 -2.38 -9.40 7.00
N LYS A 189 -3.13 -10.49 7.18
CA LYS A 189 -2.98 -11.40 8.33
C LYS A 189 -1.71 -12.25 8.22
N ALA A 190 -1.37 -12.70 7.01
CA ALA A 190 -0.20 -13.55 6.78
C ALA A 190 1.13 -12.78 6.70
N MET A 191 1.11 -11.46 6.47
CA MET A 191 2.31 -10.66 6.22
C MET A 191 3.39 -10.80 7.30
N PRO A 192 3.09 -10.73 8.62
CA PRO A 192 4.13 -10.84 9.64
C PRO A 192 4.85 -12.19 9.58
N TRP A 193 4.10 -13.28 9.43
CA TRP A 193 4.65 -14.63 9.30
C TRP A 193 5.46 -14.82 8.03
N LEU A 194 4.98 -14.31 6.89
CA LEU A 194 5.71 -14.34 5.63
C LEU A 194 7.01 -13.52 5.70
N LEU A 195 7.01 -12.41 6.44
CA LEU A 195 8.22 -11.62 6.67
C LEU A 195 9.23 -12.38 7.53
N VAL A 196 8.79 -13.03 8.60
CA VAL A 196 9.64 -13.91 9.42
C VAL A 196 10.28 -14.98 8.55
N LEU A 197 9.51 -15.70 7.74
CA LEU A 197 10.05 -16.71 6.83
C LEU A 197 10.99 -16.11 5.77
N ALA A 198 10.67 -14.93 5.24
CA ALA A 198 11.49 -14.25 4.24
C ALA A 198 12.86 -13.83 4.77
N VAL A 199 13.01 -13.62 6.09
CA VAL A 199 14.30 -13.33 6.72
C VAL A 199 14.96 -14.62 7.21
N LEU A 200 14.22 -15.49 7.89
CA LEU A 200 14.77 -16.68 8.56
C LEU A 200 15.37 -17.69 7.58
N ILE A 201 14.69 -17.98 6.48
CA ILE A 201 15.12 -19.01 5.50
C ILE A 201 16.50 -18.69 4.89
N PRO A 202 16.75 -17.50 4.30
CA PRO A 202 18.07 -17.19 3.76
C PRO A 202 19.14 -17.10 4.86
N THR A 203 18.79 -16.66 6.07
CA THR A 203 19.74 -16.65 7.20
C THR A 203 20.19 -18.06 7.57
N LEU A 204 19.25 -19.00 7.73
CA LEU A 204 19.58 -20.41 8.03
C LEU A 204 20.35 -21.07 6.88
N ALA A 205 19.97 -20.79 5.63
CA ALA A 205 20.67 -21.31 4.46
C ALA A 205 22.13 -20.81 4.39
N LEU A 206 22.37 -19.52 4.66
CA LEU A 206 23.72 -18.95 4.68
C LEU A 206 24.57 -19.51 5.83
N LEU A 207 23.97 -19.71 7.01
CA LEU A 207 24.67 -20.31 8.15
C LEU A 207 25.03 -21.78 7.86
N GLY A 208 24.13 -22.55 7.27
CA GLY A 208 24.43 -23.94 6.89
C GLY A 208 25.48 -24.03 5.77
N PHE A 209 25.46 -23.11 4.80
CA PHE A 209 26.53 -22.97 3.81
C PHE A 209 27.90 -22.64 4.44
N TYR A 210 27.90 -21.76 5.45
CA TYR A 210 29.09 -21.40 6.21
C TYR A 210 29.64 -22.59 7.02
N GLU A 211 28.79 -23.30 7.75
CA GLU A 211 29.19 -24.48 8.54
C GLU A 211 29.72 -25.61 7.65
N GLY A 212 29.06 -25.91 6.54
CA GLY A 212 29.57 -26.89 5.57
C GLY A 212 30.93 -26.49 5.00
N GLY A 213 31.12 -25.20 4.72
CA GLY A 213 32.42 -24.67 4.28
C GLY A 213 33.53 -24.86 5.31
N ARG A 214 33.25 -24.55 6.58
CA ARG A 214 34.17 -24.78 7.71
C ARG A 214 34.54 -26.24 7.85
N ASP A 215 33.59 -27.14 7.68
CA ASP A 215 33.82 -28.57 7.78
C ASP A 215 34.79 -29.05 6.69
N VAL A 216 34.53 -28.70 5.43
CA VAL A 216 35.42 -29.02 4.31
C VAL A 216 36.82 -28.43 4.50
N ILE A 217 36.97 -27.22 5.04
CA ILE A 217 38.29 -26.67 5.35
C ILE A 217 39.09 -27.57 6.31
N ARG A 218 38.43 -28.21 7.29
CA ARG A 218 39.11 -29.10 8.24
C ARG A 218 39.59 -30.38 7.58
N VAL A 219 38.77 -30.98 6.73
CA VAL A 219 39.04 -32.30 6.13
C VAL A 219 39.75 -32.24 4.78
N ALA A 220 39.83 -31.07 4.13
CA ALA A 220 40.40 -30.91 2.80
C ALA A 220 41.89 -31.25 2.69
N THR A 221 42.62 -31.32 3.82
CA THR A 221 44.03 -31.72 3.86
C THR A 221 44.24 -33.21 4.10
N ASP A 222 43.17 -33.96 4.42
CA ASP A 222 43.23 -35.41 4.63
C ASP A 222 43.37 -36.13 3.27
N PRO A 223 44.46 -36.90 3.04
CA PRO A 223 44.65 -37.65 1.81
C PRO A 223 43.50 -38.62 1.49
N ALA A 224 42.92 -39.29 2.49
CA ALA A 224 41.82 -40.22 2.27
C ALA A 224 40.55 -39.50 1.78
N TRP A 225 40.31 -38.30 2.31
CA TRP A 225 39.21 -37.45 1.85
C TRP A 225 39.44 -36.94 0.43
N GLN A 226 40.67 -36.54 0.10
CA GLN A 226 41.04 -36.08 -1.24
C GLN A 226 40.85 -37.17 -2.29
N ASP A 227 41.32 -38.39 -2.03
CA ASP A 227 41.16 -39.53 -2.94
C ASP A 227 39.68 -39.86 -3.19
N ALA A 228 38.84 -39.76 -2.15
CA ALA A 228 37.41 -40.01 -2.26
C ALA A 228 36.65 -38.90 -3.01
N ASN A 229 37.07 -37.63 -2.87
CA ASN A 229 36.26 -36.48 -3.29
C ASN A 229 36.81 -35.68 -4.46
N LEU A 230 38.10 -35.78 -4.78
CA LEU A 230 38.78 -34.96 -5.78
C LEU A 230 39.28 -35.77 -6.99
N SER A 231 38.76 -36.99 -7.21
CA SER A 231 39.12 -37.77 -8.38
C SER A 231 38.64 -37.10 -9.69
N ILE A 232 39.15 -37.57 -10.82
CA ILE A 232 38.74 -37.11 -12.16
C ILE A 232 37.22 -37.24 -12.36
N LYS A 233 36.56 -38.23 -11.73
CA LYS A 233 35.11 -38.40 -11.80
C LYS A 233 34.36 -37.20 -11.21
N GLN A 234 34.87 -36.62 -10.11
CA GLN A 234 34.24 -35.51 -9.42
C GLN A 234 34.72 -34.13 -9.90
N MET A 235 35.98 -34.03 -10.34
CA MET A 235 36.61 -32.75 -10.70
C MET A 235 36.68 -32.51 -12.20
N GLY A 236 36.59 -33.56 -13.03
CA GLY A 236 36.83 -33.51 -14.46
C GLY A 236 38.30 -33.30 -14.81
N THR A 237 38.61 -33.33 -16.11
CA THR A 237 39.94 -33.03 -16.63
C THR A 237 40.14 -31.53 -16.86
N LEU A 238 41.40 -31.08 -16.98
CA LEU A 238 41.72 -29.68 -17.31
C LEU A 238 41.07 -29.23 -18.62
N HIS A 239 41.05 -30.08 -19.65
CA HIS A 239 40.44 -29.76 -20.93
C HIS A 239 38.91 -29.59 -20.83
N GLN A 240 38.25 -30.43 -20.04
CA GLN A 240 36.81 -30.30 -19.75
C GLN A 240 36.53 -28.99 -19.00
N GLN A 241 37.34 -28.65 -18.00
CA GLN A 241 37.22 -27.40 -17.24
C GLN A 241 37.39 -26.17 -18.15
N GLN A 242 38.42 -26.15 -19.01
CA GLN A 242 38.63 -25.07 -19.99
C GLN A 242 37.43 -24.90 -20.94
N THR A 243 36.82 -26.01 -21.36
CA THR A 243 35.62 -25.96 -22.21
C THR A 243 34.43 -25.37 -21.46
N LEU A 244 34.22 -25.75 -20.20
CA LEU A 244 33.16 -25.20 -19.36
C LEU A 244 33.36 -23.71 -19.09
N ASP A 245 34.59 -23.28 -18.83
CA ASP A 245 34.94 -21.86 -18.63
C ASP A 245 34.65 -21.05 -19.90
N TRP A 246 35.05 -21.55 -21.08
CA TRP A 246 34.74 -20.91 -22.37
C TRP A 246 33.23 -20.78 -22.61
N ILE A 247 32.44 -21.83 -22.30
CA ILE A 247 30.97 -21.75 -22.37
C ILE A 247 30.43 -20.69 -21.41
N GLY A 248 31.00 -20.58 -20.21
CA GLY A 248 30.66 -19.57 -19.22
C GLY A 248 30.87 -18.15 -19.73
N ASP A 249 32.05 -17.88 -20.30
CA ASP A 249 32.39 -16.56 -20.86
C ASP A 249 31.49 -16.21 -22.06
N ALA A 250 31.25 -17.17 -22.95
CA ALA A 250 30.34 -17.01 -24.07
C ALA A 250 28.90 -16.70 -23.62
N PHE A 251 28.43 -17.37 -22.56
CA PHE A 251 27.12 -17.11 -21.97
C PHE A 251 27.02 -15.68 -21.41
N VAL A 252 28.02 -15.22 -20.65
CA VAL A 252 28.04 -13.87 -20.07
C VAL A 252 27.99 -12.81 -21.18
N LEU A 253 28.86 -12.94 -22.19
CA LEU A 253 28.89 -12.02 -23.33
C LEU A 253 27.57 -12.01 -24.10
N GLY A 254 27.03 -13.19 -24.40
CA GLY A 254 25.74 -13.32 -25.10
C GLY A 254 24.58 -12.69 -24.31
N TYR A 255 24.51 -12.93 -23.01
CA TYR A 255 23.45 -12.39 -22.16
C TYR A 255 23.55 -10.86 -22.01
N LEU A 256 24.75 -10.31 -21.82
CA LEU A 256 24.98 -8.86 -21.83
C LEU A 256 24.61 -8.24 -23.19
N GLY A 257 24.92 -8.93 -24.29
CA GLY A 257 24.50 -8.55 -25.64
C GLY A 257 22.97 -8.48 -25.78
N LEU A 258 22.23 -9.44 -25.22
CA LEU A 258 20.76 -9.41 -25.21
C LEU A 258 20.19 -8.24 -24.40
N ILE A 259 20.79 -7.90 -23.26
CA ILE A 259 20.41 -6.72 -22.47
C ILE A 259 20.66 -5.45 -23.28
N ALA A 260 21.84 -5.31 -23.88
CA ALA A 260 22.21 -4.16 -24.70
C ALA A 260 21.25 -4.01 -25.90
N LEU A 261 20.94 -5.11 -26.59
CA LEU A 261 19.98 -5.14 -27.69
C LEU A 261 18.59 -4.68 -27.25
N ALA A 262 18.09 -5.14 -26.09
CA ALA A 262 16.81 -4.71 -25.57
C ALA A 262 16.77 -3.21 -25.25
N LEU A 263 17.88 -2.64 -24.74
CA LEU A 263 18.01 -1.21 -24.48
C LEU A 263 18.08 -0.38 -25.77
N ILE A 264 18.82 -0.83 -26.78
CA ILE A 264 18.91 -0.20 -28.10
C ILE A 264 17.55 -0.22 -28.80
N ALA A 265 16.90 -1.39 -28.85
CA ALA A 265 15.57 -1.55 -29.43
C ALA A 265 14.54 -0.63 -28.73
N ARG A 266 14.64 -0.49 -27.40
CA ARG A 266 13.82 0.44 -26.62
C ARG A 266 14.08 1.90 -27.02
N ALA A 267 15.34 2.29 -27.20
CA ALA A 267 15.70 3.65 -27.62
C ALA A 267 15.16 3.96 -29.03
N ILE A 268 15.35 3.03 -29.99
CA ILE A 268 14.84 3.13 -31.36
C ILE A 268 13.31 3.28 -31.34
N ARG A 269 12.59 2.43 -30.61
CA ARG A 269 11.13 2.54 -30.46
C ARG A 269 10.72 3.91 -29.93
N GLY A 270 11.42 4.41 -28.91
CA GLY A 270 11.15 5.74 -28.34
C GLY A 270 11.35 6.88 -29.33
N LEU A 271 12.30 6.75 -30.28
CA LEU A 271 12.50 7.71 -31.36
C LEU A 271 11.39 7.62 -32.42
N ILE A 272 10.98 6.42 -32.80
CA ILE A 272 9.88 6.18 -33.76
C ILE A 272 8.56 6.73 -33.19
N GLU A 273 8.26 6.46 -31.92
CA GLU A 273 7.04 6.95 -31.26
C GLU A 273 6.97 8.48 -31.21
N ARG A 274 8.11 9.17 -31.09
CA ARG A 274 8.16 10.64 -31.16
C ARG A 274 7.89 11.18 -32.58
N ARG A 275 8.21 10.41 -33.62
CA ARG A 275 7.93 10.76 -35.02
C ARG A 275 6.48 10.46 -35.43
N GLY A 276 5.79 9.55 -34.73
CA GLY A 276 4.42 9.10 -35.04
C GLY A 276 3.28 10.07 -34.69
N GLY A 277 3.58 11.33 -34.39
CA GLY A 277 2.60 12.37 -34.06
C GLY A 277 2.37 12.55 -32.55
N MET A 278 2.01 13.77 -32.19
CA MET A 278 1.81 14.21 -30.80
C MET A 278 0.36 14.63 -30.60
N ILE A 279 -0.23 14.24 -29.47
CA ILE A 279 -1.58 14.59 -29.05
C ILE A 279 -1.55 15.46 -27.79
N ARG A 280 -2.60 16.23 -27.59
CA ARG A 280 -2.81 17.10 -26.44
C ARG A 280 -3.76 16.43 -25.45
N LEU A 281 -3.37 16.37 -24.19
CA LEU A 281 -4.21 15.90 -23.09
C LEU A 281 -4.52 17.06 -22.15
N THR A 282 -5.81 17.35 -21.97
CA THR A 282 -6.33 18.47 -21.17
C THR A 282 -7.04 17.95 -19.92
N TYR A 283 -6.63 18.41 -18.74
CA TYR A 283 -7.07 17.88 -17.44
C TYR A 283 -8.06 18.83 -16.77
N GLY A 284 -9.35 18.74 -17.11
CA GLY A 284 -10.47 19.30 -16.33
C GLY A 284 -10.39 20.77 -15.88
N GLY A 285 -9.46 21.53 -16.47
CA GLY A 285 -8.92 22.84 -16.10
C GLY A 285 -7.78 23.16 -17.08
N ASP A 286 -7.13 24.32 -16.97
CA ASP A 286 -6.20 24.84 -18.00
C ASP A 286 -4.91 24.01 -18.21
N ARG A 287 -4.68 22.96 -17.41
CA ARG A 287 -3.45 22.17 -17.50
C ARG A 287 -3.49 21.24 -18.70
N THR A 288 -2.59 21.52 -19.63
CA THR A 288 -2.48 20.85 -20.92
C THR A 288 -1.08 20.26 -21.10
N VAL A 289 -0.97 19.01 -21.53
CA VAL A 289 0.32 18.37 -21.86
C VAL A 289 0.31 17.76 -23.25
N ARG A 290 1.44 17.84 -23.96
CA ARG A 290 1.63 17.15 -25.24
C ARG A 290 2.40 15.84 -25.05
N VAL A 291 1.83 14.75 -25.54
CA VAL A 291 2.42 13.41 -25.45
C VAL A 291 2.40 12.71 -26.81
N PRO A 292 3.35 11.80 -27.10
CA PRO A 292 3.32 11.01 -28.33
C PRO A 292 2.10 10.08 -28.36
N LYS A 293 1.59 9.79 -29.56
CA LYS A 293 0.51 8.82 -29.77
C LYS A 293 0.85 7.45 -29.17
N GLY A 294 -0.16 6.74 -28.67
CA GLY A 294 -0.03 5.41 -28.08
C GLY A 294 0.43 5.38 -26.62
N MET A 295 0.58 6.53 -25.95
CA MET A 295 0.73 6.63 -24.50
C MET A 295 -0.65 6.52 -23.83
N SER A 296 -0.74 5.77 -22.72
CA SER A 296 -1.98 5.79 -21.93
C SER A 296 -2.11 7.09 -21.14
N VAL A 297 -3.34 7.46 -20.79
CA VAL A 297 -3.59 8.68 -20.01
C VAL A 297 -2.82 8.67 -18.68
N LEU A 298 -2.79 7.53 -17.97
CA LEU A 298 -2.04 7.40 -16.72
C LEU A 298 -0.53 7.55 -16.93
N GLU A 299 0.04 6.97 -18.00
CA GLU A 299 1.45 7.14 -18.32
C GLU A 299 1.80 8.61 -18.60
N ALA A 300 0.93 9.31 -19.34
CA ALA A 300 1.08 10.73 -19.60
C ALA A 300 1.05 11.54 -18.31
N SER A 301 0.09 11.27 -17.41
CA SER A 301 0.02 11.92 -16.11
C SER A 301 1.31 11.71 -15.30
N LEU A 302 1.76 10.46 -15.18
CA LEU A 302 2.97 10.12 -14.41
C LEU A 302 4.24 10.73 -15.01
N ARG A 303 4.35 10.79 -16.34
CA ARG A 303 5.50 11.36 -17.07
C ARG A 303 5.63 12.87 -16.83
N HIS A 304 4.50 13.58 -16.79
CA HIS A 304 4.47 15.02 -16.57
C HIS A 304 4.30 15.41 -15.10
N ASN A 305 4.53 14.47 -14.17
CA ASN A 305 4.35 14.67 -12.72
C ASN A 305 2.96 15.20 -12.34
N ILE A 306 1.93 14.85 -13.11
CA ILE A 306 0.53 15.15 -12.80
C ILE A 306 0.02 14.03 -11.88
N PRO A 307 -0.40 14.34 -10.65
CA PRO A 307 -0.90 13.34 -9.73
C PRO A 307 -2.13 12.63 -10.30
N HIS A 308 -2.16 11.29 -10.24
CA HIS A 308 -3.25 10.47 -10.78
C HIS A 308 -3.45 9.21 -9.93
N ALA A 309 -4.66 9.01 -9.41
CA ALA A 309 -4.98 7.88 -8.54
C ALA A 309 -4.79 6.53 -9.25
N SER A 310 -3.97 5.62 -8.70
CA SER A 310 -3.72 4.32 -9.34
C SER A 310 -3.25 3.24 -8.33
N VAL A 311 -4.18 2.70 -7.53
CA VAL A 311 -3.85 1.71 -6.48
C VAL A 311 -3.17 0.46 -7.04
N CYS A 312 -3.62 -0.01 -8.21
CA CYS A 312 -3.00 -1.16 -8.86
C CYS A 312 -1.73 -0.84 -9.67
N GLY A 313 -1.29 0.42 -9.72
CA GLY A 313 -0.16 0.88 -10.52
C GLY A 313 -0.40 0.79 -12.03
N GLY A 314 -1.65 0.98 -12.49
CA GLY A 314 -1.98 1.02 -13.91
C GLY A 314 -2.22 -0.32 -14.60
N ARG A 315 -2.61 -1.34 -13.85
CA ARG A 315 -2.73 -2.74 -14.32
C ARG A 315 -4.17 -3.19 -14.59
N ALA A 316 -5.13 -2.28 -14.61
CA ALA A 316 -6.58 -2.57 -14.67
C ALA A 316 -7.02 -3.65 -13.67
N ARG A 317 -6.64 -3.48 -12.40
CA ARG A 317 -7.08 -4.35 -11.27
C ARG A 317 -7.81 -3.59 -10.17
N CYS A 318 -8.01 -2.30 -10.40
CA CYS A 318 -8.79 -1.44 -9.54
C CYS A 318 -9.45 -0.40 -10.44
N SER A 319 -10.52 0.19 -9.94
CA SER A 319 -11.28 1.24 -10.62
C SER A 319 -10.81 2.65 -10.25
N THR A 320 -9.69 2.80 -9.54
CA THR A 320 -9.26 4.09 -8.98
C THR A 320 -8.70 5.08 -10.00
N CYS A 321 -8.16 4.62 -11.14
CA CYS A 321 -7.64 5.50 -12.19
C CYS A 321 -8.71 5.90 -13.21
N ARG A 322 -9.99 5.89 -12.81
CA ARG A 322 -11.10 6.27 -13.69
C ARG A 322 -11.00 7.75 -14.04
N ILE A 323 -11.25 8.03 -15.30
CA ILE A 323 -11.44 9.37 -15.83
C ILE A 323 -12.81 9.44 -16.50
N ARG A 324 -13.41 10.62 -16.50
CA ARG A 324 -14.57 10.97 -17.31
C ARG A 324 -14.10 11.84 -18.46
N VAL A 325 -14.23 11.35 -19.69
CA VAL A 325 -13.92 12.10 -20.91
C VAL A 325 -14.97 13.20 -21.09
N ILE A 326 -14.52 14.40 -21.44
CA ILE A 326 -15.37 15.56 -21.73
C ILE A 326 -15.32 15.80 -23.23
N GLY A 327 -16.48 15.86 -23.88
CA GLY A 327 -16.62 16.06 -25.32
C GLY A 327 -16.97 14.77 -26.05
N ASP A 328 -16.59 14.70 -27.33
CA ASP A 328 -16.92 13.57 -28.19
C ASP A 328 -16.17 12.29 -27.77
N VAL A 329 -16.91 11.18 -27.70
CA VAL A 329 -16.43 9.85 -27.35
C VAL A 329 -16.38 8.91 -28.54
N ALA A 330 -16.89 9.33 -29.71
CA ALA A 330 -16.97 8.49 -30.92
C ALA A 330 -15.59 8.03 -31.42
N GLU A 331 -14.56 8.86 -31.23
CA GLU A 331 -13.19 8.57 -31.65
C GLU A 331 -12.38 7.79 -30.60
N LEU A 332 -12.97 7.45 -29.44
CA LEU A 332 -12.25 6.70 -28.42
C LEU A 332 -12.06 5.25 -28.86
N PRO A 333 -10.86 4.66 -28.66
CA PRO A 333 -10.65 3.25 -28.92
C PRO A 333 -11.55 2.40 -28.00
N PRO A 334 -12.05 1.24 -28.46
CA PRO A 334 -12.94 0.40 -27.66
C PRO A 334 -12.25 -0.06 -26.37
N PRO A 335 -13.01 -0.25 -25.26
CA PRO A 335 -12.46 -0.76 -24.01
C PRO A 335 -11.76 -2.11 -24.21
N THR A 336 -10.57 -2.25 -23.63
CA THR A 336 -9.93 -3.57 -23.57
C THR A 336 -10.78 -4.52 -22.71
N SER A 337 -10.67 -5.85 -22.91
CA SER A 337 -11.41 -6.83 -22.12
C SER A 337 -11.27 -6.66 -20.60
N ARG A 338 -10.08 -6.22 -20.13
CA ARG A 338 -9.83 -5.93 -18.71
C ARG A 338 -10.47 -4.63 -18.25
N GLU A 339 -10.47 -3.61 -19.10
CA GLU A 339 -11.15 -2.35 -18.82
C GLU A 339 -12.65 -2.59 -18.68
N ALA A 340 -13.27 -3.28 -19.64
CA ALA A 340 -14.68 -3.65 -19.60
C ALA A 340 -15.05 -4.44 -18.33
N PHE A 341 -14.23 -5.45 -17.96
CA PHE A 341 -14.45 -6.22 -16.73
C PHE A 341 -14.44 -5.35 -15.46
N VAL A 342 -13.45 -4.46 -15.34
CA VAL A 342 -13.33 -3.58 -14.15
C VAL A 342 -14.45 -2.53 -14.13
N LEU A 343 -14.81 -1.95 -15.28
CA LEU A 343 -15.91 -0.98 -15.37
C LEU A 343 -17.25 -1.64 -15.05
N GLY A 344 -17.48 -2.87 -15.51
CA GLY A 344 -18.67 -3.67 -15.14
C GLY A 344 -18.79 -3.90 -13.64
N SER A 345 -17.68 -4.20 -12.96
CA SER A 345 -17.68 -4.42 -11.50
C SER A 345 -18.03 -3.18 -10.67
N VAL A 346 -18.07 -1.99 -11.27
CA VAL A 346 -18.39 -0.71 -10.60
C VAL A 346 -19.58 0.01 -11.22
N GLY A 347 -20.40 -0.68 -12.02
CA GLY A 347 -21.61 -0.11 -12.63
C GLY A 347 -21.33 0.99 -13.66
N ALA A 348 -20.14 0.99 -14.28
CA ALA A 348 -19.73 2.02 -15.25
C ALA A 348 -19.46 1.43 -16.64
N ALA A 349 -19.95 0.23 -16.95
CA ALA A 349 -19.75 -0.40 -18.25
C ALA A 349 -20.54 0.26 -19.37
N ASP A 350 -21.72 0.81 -19.06
CA ASP A 350 -22.66 1.36 -20.03
C ASP A 350 -22.43 2.86 -20.33
N ASP A 351 -21.55 3.53 -19.55
CA ASP A 351 -21.18 4.93 -19.76
C ASP A 351 -19.85 5.02 -20.55
N PRO A 352 -19.88 5.33 -21.87
CA PRO A 352 -18.69 5.39 -22.71
C PRO A 352 -17.75 6.54 -22.33
N THR A 353 -18.23 7.53 -21.55
CA THR A 353 -17.42 8.65 -21.08
C THR A 353 -16.47 8.21 -19.96
N ILE A 354 -16.78 7.14 -19.22
CA ILE A 354 -15.95 6.66 -18.10
C ILE A 354 -14.95 5.62 -18.61
N ARG A 355 -13.66 5.96 -18.52
CA ARG A 355 -12.57 5.10 -18.97
C ARG A 355 -11.53 4.89 -17.87
N LEU A 356 -10.76 3.82 -17.95
CA LEU A 356 -9.59 3.65 -17.09
C LEU A 356 -8.39 4.34 -17.73
N ALA A 357 -7.85 5.37 -17.08
CA ALA A 357 -6.69 6.11 -17.57
C ALA A 357 -5.48 5.21 -17.86
N CYS A 358 -5.36 4.08 -17.15
CA CYS A 358 -4.28 3.13 -17.39
C CYS A 358 -4.45 2.24 -18.63
N GLN A 359 -5.65 2.16 -19.19
CA GLN A 359 -5.94 1.37 -20.40
C GLN A 359 -6.21 2.24 -21.61
N LEU A 360 -6.84 3.41 -21.43
CA LEU A 360 -7.15 4.33 -22.50
C LEU A 360 -5.87 4.93 -23.11
N ARG A 361 -5.66 4.65 -24.41
CA ARG A 361 -4.58 5.20 -25.25
C ARG A 361 -5.19 6.03 -26.36
N PRO A 362 -5.42 7.33 -26.15
CA PRO A 362 -6.05 8.19 -27.16
C PRO A 362 -5.18 8.32 -28.42
N THR A 363 -5.84 8.47 -29.57
CA THR A 363 -5.22 8.69 -30.89
C THR A 363 -5.30 10.15 -31.34
N HIS A 364 -6.14 10.94 -30.69
CA HIS A 364 -6.38 12.37 -30.92
C HIS A 364 -6.34 13.13 -29.59
N ASP A 365 -6.54 14.44 -29.66
CA ASP A 365 -6.58 15.31 -28.49
C ASP A 365 -7.75 14.91 -27.58
N LEU A 366 -7.51 14.90 -26.26
CA LEU A 366 -8.47 14.38 -25.29
C LEU A 366 -8.57 15.32 -24.09
N THR A 367 -9.80 15.71 -23.77
CA THR A 367 -10.13 16.44 -22.53
C THR A 367 -10.84 15.50 -21.57
N PHE A 368 -10.44 15.50 -20.30
CA PHE A 368 -11.04 14.61 -19.30
C PHE A 368 -10.88 15.15 -17.87
N LEU A 369 -11.68 14.60 -16.96
CA LEU A 369 -11.63 14.81 -15.51
C LEU A 369 -11.29 13.50 -14.79
N PRO A 370 -10.30 13.45 -13.89
CA PRO A 370 -10.12 12.32 -12.98
C PRO A 370 -11.35 12.16 -12.06
N VAL A 371 -11.88 10.93 -11.96
CA VAL A 371 -13.04 10.62 -11.09
C VAL A 371 -12.63 10.55 -9.61
N PHE A 372 -11.36 10.20 -9.35
CA PHE A 372 -10.82 10.09 -7.99
C PHE A 372 -9.73 11.13 -7.77
N PRO A 373 -9.67 11.75 -6.58
CA PRO A 373 -8.58 12.64 -6.23
C PRO A 373 -7.26 11.84 -6.18
N PRO A 374 -6.16 12.40 -6.69
CA PRO A 374 -4.87 11.74 -6.64
C PRO A 374 -4.35 11.67 -5.21
N ARG A 375 -3.95 10.46 -4.76
CA ARG A 375 -3.23 10.30 -3.48
C ARG A 375 -1.85 10.96 -3.59
N ASN A 376 -1.68 12.14 -3.00
CA ASN A 376 -0.38 12.78 -2.82
C ASN A 376 0.37 12.22 -1.59
N VAL A 377 1.67 12.48 -1.57
CA VAL A 377 2.79 11.87 -0.80
C VAL A 377 2.76 12.21 0.72
N ALA A 378 1.59 12.39 1.32
CA ALA A 378 1.41 12.48 2.78
C ALA A 378 1.51 11.10 3.50
N ALA A 379 2.03 10.09 2.80
CA ALA A 379 1.97 8.68 3.18
C ALA A 379 2.80 8.28 4.41
N ALA A 380 3.68 9.15 4.92
CA ALA A 380 4.42 8.87 6.16
C ALA A 380 3.65 9.28 7.42
N ARG A 381 2.89 10.39 7.41
CA ARG A 381 2.05 10.81 8.55
C ARG A 381 0.66 10.18 8.53
N GLN A 382 0.14 9.81 7.34
CA GLN A 382 -1.18 9.17 7.19
C GLN A 382 -1.19 7.66 7.47
N ALA A 383 -0.05 6.96 7.56
CA ALA A 383 -0.06 5.50 7.76
C ALA A 383 -0.76 5.09 9.07
N ALA A 384 -0.70 5.94 10.10
CA ALA A 384 -1.47 5.77 11.34
C ALA A 384 -2.94 6.20 11.22
N ARG A 385 -3.28 7.11 10.29
CA ARG A 385 -4.63 7.70 10.11
C ARG A 385 -5.50 6.96 9.07
N ALA A 386 -4.88 6.35 8.05
CA ALA A 386 -5.54 5.65 6.94
C ALA A 386 -6.23 4.33 7.32
N SER A 387 -6.06 3.85 8.56
CA SER A 387 -6.79 2.68 9.07
C SER A 387 -8.23 3.01 9.51
N ARG A 388 -8.63 4.29 9.52
CA ARG A 388 -9.87 4.76 10.17
C ARG A 388 -10.83 5.52 9.24
N ILE A 389 -10.62 5.50 7.92
CA ILE A 389 -11.49 6.22 6.97
C ILE A 389 -12.62 5.28 6.52
N GLY A 390 -13.88 5.69 6.71
CA GLY A 390 -15.08 4.89 6.47
C GLY A 390 -15.39 3.90 7.60
N ASP A 391 -14.75 4.06 8.76
CA ASP A 391 -14.98 3.23 9.95
C ASP A 391 -16.14 3.83 10.76
N GLU A 392 -17.20 3.05 10.93
CA GLU A 392 -18.35 3.40 11.77
C GLU A 392 -17.99 3.05 13.22
N ARG A 393 -17.87 4.07 14.08
CA ARG A 393 -17.49 3.85 15.48
C ARG A 393 -18.21 4.79 16.42
N TYR A 394 -18.40 4.33 17.65
CA TYR A 394 -18.76 5.20 18.76
C TYR A 394 -17.67 6.24 19.01
N LEU A 395 -18.06 7.51 19.04
CA LEU A 395 -17.21 8.67 19.32
C LEU A 395 -17.97 9.63 20.23
N VAL A 396 -17.22 10.44 20.98
CA VAL A 396 -17.79 11.57 21.71
C VAL A 396 -17.35 12.86 21.06
N SER A 397 -18.32 13.64 20.61
CA SER A 397 -18.10 14.96 20.01
C SER A 397 -18.30 16.02 21.09
N MET A 398 -17.33 16.93 21.18
CA MET A 398 -17.38 18.08 22.07
C MET A 398 -17.23 19.36 21.25
N PHE A 399 -18.22 20.23 21.32
CA PHE A 399 -18.13 21.60 20.79
C PHE A 399 -17.87 22.56 21.93
N VAL A 400 -16.91 23.47 21.75
CA VAL A 400 -16.63 24.57 22.66
C VAL A 400 -16.69 25.86 21.87
N ASP A 401 -17.43 26.84 22.35
CA ASP A 401 -17.67 28.12 21.66
C ASP A 401 -17.43 29.28 22.62
N LEU A 402 -16.87 30.39 22.11
CA LEU A 402 -16.64 31.61 22.87
C LEU A 402 -17.96 32.42 22.93
N ARG A 403 -18.35 32.86 24.13
CA ARG A 403 -19.54 33.71 24.27
C ARG A 403 -19.19 35.17 24.01
N GLY A 404 -20.07 35.86 23.28
CA GLY A 404 -19.94 37.29 23.05
C GLY A 404 -18.81 37.67 22.08
N SER A 405 -18.32 36.74 21.25
CA SER A 405 -17.26 37.01 20.28
C SER A 405 -17.62 38.10 19.26
N THR A 406 -18.90 38.20 18.86
CA THR A 406 -19.38 39.31 18.01
C THR A 406 -19.22 40.65 18.72
N GLN A 407 -19.63 40.75 19.99
CA GLN A 407 -19.48 41.97 20.79
C GLN A 407 -17.99 42.30 21.02
N LEU A 408 -17.14 41.28 21.17
CA LEU A 408 -15.69 41.43 21.24
C LEU A 408 -15.12 42.05 19.96
N ALA A 409 -15.61 41.61 18.79
CA ALA A 409 -15.21 42.12 17.48
C ALA A 409 -15.70 43.55 17.19
N GLU A 410 -16.85 43.94 17.74
CA GLU A 410 -17.42 45.29 17.59
C GLU A 410 -16.75 46.34 18.48
N THR A 411 -16.26 45.93 19.66
CA THR A 411 -15.74 46.84 20.69
C THR A 411 -14.21 46.96 20.70
N ARG A 412 -13.49 46.14 19.91
CA ARG A 412 -12.02 46.13 19.87
C ARG A 412 -11.45 46.21 18.46
N LEU A 413 -10.17 46.56 18.40
CA LEU A 413 -9.41 46.51 17.16
C LEU A 413 -9.32 45.06 16.65
N PRO A 414 -9.38 44.82 15.32
CA PRO A 414 -9.38 43.47 14.76
C PRO A 414 -8.21 42.58 15.20
N PHE A 415 -7.01 43.15 15.40
CA PHE A 415 -5.83 42.40 15.85
C PHE A 415 -5.96 41.90 17.30
N ASP A 416 -6.55 42.71 18.18
CA ASP A 416 -6.77 42.35 19.58
C ASP A 416 -7.82 41.25 19.70
N THR A 417 -8.90 41.33 18.91
CA THR A 417 -9.92 40.28 18.81
C THR A 417 -9.31 38.96 18.34
N VAL A 418 -8.48 38.98 17.29
CA VAL A 418 -7.78 37.78 16.80
C VAL A 418 -6.82 37.21 17.84
N PHE A 419 -6.10 38.07 18.59
CA PHE A 419 -5.21 37.64 19.66
C PHE A 419 -5.97 36.91 20.78
N ILE A 420 -7.09 37.48 21.25
CA ILE A 420 -7.92 36.90 22.31
C ILE A 420 -8.52 35.56 21.86
N VAL A 421 -9.09 35.50 20.65
CA VAL A 421 -9.66 34.27 20.09
C VAL A 421 -8.59 33.18 19.99
N ASN A 422 -7.39 33.49 19.47
CA ASN A 422 -6.32 32.51 19.39
C ASN A 422 -5.86 32.01 20.77
N ARG A 423 -5.84 32.88 21.79
CA ARG A 423 -5.49 32.48 23.16
C ARG A 423 -6.54 31.57 23.78
N PHE A 424 -7.82 31.87 23.57
CA PHE A 424 -8.93 31.03 23.97
C PHE A 424 -8.90 29.66 23.29
N LEU A 425 -8.82 29.62 21.96
CA LEU A 425 -8.71 28.36 21.18
C LEU A 425 -7.49 27.53 21.62
N GLY A 426 -6.39 28.20 21.94
CA GLY A 426 -5.17 27.58 22.49
C GLY A 426 -5.39 26.96 23.87
N ALA A 427 -6.09 27.66 24.78
CA ALA A 427 -6.43 27.14 26.11
C ALA A 427 -7.34 25.90 26.02
N VAL A 428 -8.40 25.98 25.23
CA VAL A 428 -9.33 24.87 24.98
C VAL A 428 -8.59 23.67 24.38
N SER A 429 -7.76 23.89 23.36
CA SER A 429 -7.03 22.80 22.70
C SER A 429 -6.06 22.09 23.63
N ARG A 430 -5.38 22.81 24.53
CA ARG A 430 -4.49 22.19 25.54
C ARG A 430 -5.25 21.28 26.50
N ALA A 431 -6.40 21.75 27.02
CA ALA A 431 -7.25 20.96 27.90
C ALA A 431 -7.76 19.68 27.22
N VAL A 432 -8.23 19.78 25.97
CA VAL A 432 -8.68 18.63 25.17
C VAL A 432 -7.57 17.60 25.00
N ILE A 433 -6.37 18.02 24.61
CA ILE A 433 -5.23 17.13 24.39
C ILE A 433 -4.80 16.45 25.69
N ALA A 434 -4.75 17.19 26.80
CA ALA A 434 -4.37 16.66 28.11
C ALA A 434 -5.32 15.54 28.58
N CYS A 435 -6.60 15.60 28.19
CA CYS A 435 -7.60 14.58 28.51
C CYS A 435 -7.74 13.49 27.43
N GLY A 436 -6.79 13.36 26.49
CA GLY A 436 -6.81 12.30 25.47
C GLY A 436 -7.73 12.56 24.27
N GLY A 437 -8.29 13.77 24.16
CA GLY A 437 -9.08 14.20 23.00
C GLY A 437 -8.21 14.71 21.85
N GLN A 438 -8.80 14.76 20.66
CA GLN A 438 -8.18 15.38 19.49
C GLN A 438 -8.98 16.63 19.06
N PRO A 439 -8.39 17.84 19.13
CA PRO A 439 -8.94 19.01 18.44
C PRO A 439 -8.99 18.70 16.94
N ASN A 440 -10.17 18.86 16.36
CA ASN A 440 -10.47 18.35 15.03
C ASN A 440 -10.72 19.47 14.02
N GLN A 441 -11.63 20.40 14.32
CA GLN A 441 -11.95 21.52 13.44
C GLN A 441 -12.15 22.80 14.26
N PHE A 442 -11.62 23.91 13.75
CA PHE A 442 -11.89 25.25 14.25
C PHE A 442 -13.02 25.85 13.42
N VAL A 443 -14.10 26.28 14.07
CA VAL A 443 -15.28 26.86 13.42
C VAL A 443 -15.48 28.25 14.01
N GLY A 444 -14.96 29.27 13.32
CA GLY A 444 -14.92 30.63 13.85
C GLY A 444 -14.08 30.72 15.11
N ASP A 445 -14.73 31.06 16.21
CA ASP A 445 -14.24 31.20 17.58
C ASP A 445 -14.45 29.95 18.44
N GLY A 446 -14.96 28.85 17.84
CA GLY A 446 -15.17 27.57 18.50
C GLY A 446 -14.26 26.42 18.02
N VAL A 447 -14.22 25.36 18.81
CA VAL A 447 -13.48 24.11 18.55
C VAL A 447 -14.42 22.91 18.59
N LEU A 448 -14.38 22.08 17.55
CA LEU A 448 -14.85 20.70 17.59
C LEU A 448 -13.69 19.79 18.02
N ALA A 449 -13.88 19.05 19.09
CA ALA A 449 -12.99 18.01 19.58
C ALA A 449 -13.65 16.62 19.51
N LEU A 450 -12.84 15.60 19.21
CA LEU A 450 -13.28 14.20 19.12
C LEU A 450 -12.56 13.34 20.16
N PHE A 451 -13.31 12.51 20.87
CA PHE A 451 -12.82 11.53 21.84
C PHE A 451 -13.22 10.11 21.45
N GLY A 452 -12.51 9.13 22.01
CA GLY A 452 -12.71 7.72 21.68
C GLY A 452 -11.96 7.29 20.44
N LEU A 453 -10.97 8.06 19.97
CA LEU A 453 -10.15 7.75 18.80
C LEU A 453 -9.40 6.41 18.92
N SER A 454 -9.01 6.04 20.13
CA SER A 454 -8.33 4.79 20.46
C SER A 454 -8.87 4.14 21.73
N ASP A 455 -9.96 4.69 22.31
CA ASP A 455 -10.45 4.36 23.65
C ASP A 455 -11.81 3.64 23.57
N THR A 456 -12.21 3.00 24.67
CA THR A 456 -13.56 2.42 24.78
C THR A 456 -14.63 3.53 24.88
N PRO A 457 -15.91 3.25 24.54
CA PRO A 457 -17.00 4.22 24.68
C PRO A 457 -17.06 4.88 26.06
N ARG A 458 -16.89 4.09 27.12
CA ARG A 458 -16.90 4.57 28.52
C ARG A 458 -15.75 5.54 28.78
N GLU A 459 -14.53 5.17 28.42
CA GLU A 459 -13.35 6.04 28.60
C GLU A 459 -13.48 7.33 27.78
N ALA A 460 -13.98 7.23 26.54
CA ALA A 460 -14.22 8.38 25.68
C ALA A 460 -15.19 9.39 26.32
N CYS A 461 -16.30 8.94 26.90
CA CYS A 461 -17.24 9.79 27.61
C CYS A 461 -16.61 10.42 28.86
N ARG A 462 -15.88 9.65 29.67
CA ARG A 462 -15.20 10.17 30.87
C ARG A 462 -14.14 11.21 30.52
N ASN A 463 -13.34 10.94 29.49
CA ASN A 463 -12.31 11.85 29.00
C ASN A 463 -12.88 13.16 28.46
N ALA A 464 -14.00 13.12 27.72
CA ALA A 464 -14.68 14.32 27.28
C ALA A 464 -15.23 15.17 28.45
N ILE A 465 -15.78 14.51 29.48
CA ILE A 465 -16.28 15.19 30.68
C ILE A 465 -15.13 15.82 31.49
N ARG A 466 -14.00 15.11 31.66
CA ARG A 466 -12.77 15.67 32.26
C ARG A 466 -12.26 16.86 31.46
N ALA A 467 -12.28 16.77 30.14
CA ALA A 467 -11.84 17.85 29.27
C ALA A 467 -12.68 19.11 29.47
N ALA A 468 -14.01 18.99 29.63
CA ALA A 468 -14.87 20.14 29.91
C ALA A 468 -14.52 20.84 31.25
N ALA A 469 -14.24 20.07 32.31
CA ALA A 469 -13.76 20.64 33.57
C ALA A 469 -12.38 21.30 33.42
N ALA A 470 -11.47 20.69 32.67
CA ALA A 470 -10.15 21.26 32.39
C ALA A 470 -10.20 22.52 31.51
N VAL A 471 -11.19 22.61 30.61
CA VAL A 471 -11.45 23.82 29.82
C VAL A 471 -11.84 24.98 30.74
N ALA A 472 -12.74 24.79 31.70
CA ALA A 472 -13.07 25.82 32.69
C ALA A 472 -11.81 26.33 33.40
N ALA A 473 -11.01 25.43 33.99
CA ALA A 473 -9.79 25.81 34.68
C ALA A 473 -8.80 26.58 33.77
N SER A 474 -8.66 26.16 32.50
CA SER A 474 -7.77 26.81 31.54
C SER A 474 -8.26 28.19 31.08
N VAL A 475 -9.58 28.39 31.04
CA VAL A 475 -10.18 29.69 30.71
C VAL A 475 -10.15 30.62 31.92
N ASP A 476 -10.29 30.09 33.13
CA ASP A 476 -10.12 30.87 34.37
C ASP A 476 -8.69 31.41 34.49
N GLU A 477 -7.67 30.57 34.26
CA GLU A 477 -6.27 31.01 34.20
C GLU A 477 -6.04 32.08 33.12
N LEU A 478 -6.71 31.93 31.97
CA LEU A 478 -6.66 32.95 30.91
C LEU A 478 -7.31 34.26 31.38
N ASN A 479 -8.46 34.20 32.06
CA ASN A 479 -9.12 35.36 32.62
C ASN A 479 -8.29 36.04 33.70
N GLU A 480 -7.51 35.31 34.51
CA GLU A 480 -6.58 35.92 35.45
C GLU A 480 -5.43 36.64 34.73
N LEU A 481 -4.91 36.05 33.65
CA LEU A 481 -3.76 36.57 32.92
C LEU A 481 -4.09 37.84 32.11
N ILE A 482 -5.23 37.88 31.44
CA ILE A 482 -5.61 38.98 30.53
C ILE A 482 -6.89 39.72 30.96
N GLY A 483 -7.51 39.34 32.09
CA GLY A 483 -8.75 39.93 32.56
C GLY A 483 -8.68 41.41 32.86
N HIS A 484 -7.51 41.93 33.28
CA HIS A 484 -7.32 43.36 33.47
C HIS A 484 -7.38 44.18 32.17
N ASP A 485 -7.10 43.54 31.03
CA ASP A 485 -7.22 44.13 29.70
C ASP A 485 -8.60 43.86 29.06
N LEU A 486 -9.47 43.13 29.77
CA LEU A 486 -10.80 42.75 29.33
C LEU A 486 -11.90 43.42 30.16
N GLY A 487 -12.78 44.19 29.52
CA GLY A 487 -13.96 44.79 30.20
C GLY A 487 -14.96 43.77 30.77
N GLU A 488 -14.94 42.53 30.27
CA GLU A 488 -15.70 41.38 30.79
C GLU A 488 -14.85 40.11 30.70
N PRO A 489 -14.99 39.15 31.63
CA PRO A 489 -14.30 37.87 31.55
C PRO A 489 -14.74 37.06 30.32
N ILE A 490 -13.80 36.31 29.76
CA ILE A 490 -14.03 35.33 28.71
C ILE A 490 -14.97 34.26 29.25
N ARG A 491 -16.11 34.10 28.58
CA ARG A 491 -17.11 33.07 28.86
C ARG A 491 -17.21 32.12 27.69
N PHE A 492 -17.63 30.89 27.94
CA PHE A 492 -17.73 29.86 26.90
C PHE A 492 -18.98 29.00 27.08
N GLY A 493 -19.27 28.15 26.09
CA GLY A 493 -20.28 27.10 26.19
C GLY A 493 -19.74 25.80 25.63
N VAL A 494 -20.05 24.68 26.30
CA VAL A 494 -19.62 23.34 25.91
C VAL A 494 -20.83 22.44 25.66
N GLY A 495 -20.88 21.80 24.49
CA GLY A 495 -21.86 20.76 24.17
C GLY A 495 -21.18 19.42 23.98
N ILE A 496 -21.65 18.37 24.67
CA ILE A 496 -21.04 17.04 24.62
C ILE A 496 -22.09 15.98 24.29
N HIS A 497 -21.82 15.18 23.26
CA HIS A 497 -22.65 14.03 22.95
C HIS A 497 -21.85 12.85 22.37
N GLY A 498 -22.13 11.65 22.90
CA GLY A 498 -21.56 10.38 22.48
C GLY A 498 -22.51 9.58 21.61
N GLY A 499 -22.03 9.12 20.45
CA GLY A 499 -22.82 8.29 19.55
C GLY A 499 -22.00 7.72 18.40
N VAL A 500 -22.62 6.85 17.62
CA VAL A 500 -22.00 6.25 16.44
C VAL A 500 -21.84 7.30 15.33
N ALA A 501 -20.62 7.44 14.82
CA ALA A 501 -20.30 8.30 13.69
C ALA A 501 -19.28 7.65 12.77
N ILE A 502 -19.26 8.10 11.52
CA ILE A 502 -18.33 7.64 10.50
C ILE A 502 -17.15 8.59 10.46
N LEU A 503 -15.94 8.07 10.65
CA LEU A 503 -14.71 8.84 10.47
C LEU A 503 -14.37 8.97 8.98
N GLY A 504 -14.10 10.19 8.53
CA GLY A 504 -13.82 10.47 7.12
C GLY A 504 -12.92 11.67 6.91
N GLU A 505 -12.36 11.76 5.72
CA GLU A 505 -11.73 13.00 5.24
C GLU A 505 -12.75 13.71 4.35
N ILE A 506 -13.14 14.92 4.75
CA ILE A 506 -14.10 15.76 4.02
C ILE A 506 -13.36 17.01 3.56
N GLY A 507 -13.51 17.37 2.28
CA GLY A 507 -12.87 18.57 1.75
C GLY A 507 -12.60 18.50 0.25
N TYR A 508 -11.83 19.48 -0.24
CA TYR A 508 -11.50 19.60 -1.65
C TYR A 508 -9.99 19.77 -1.84
N ARG A 509 -9.39 18.89 -2.65
CA ARG A 509 -7.95 18.87 -2.98
C ARG A 509 -7.05 18.81 -1.75
N ASP A 510 -6.31 19.88 -1.46
CA ASP A 510 -5.36 19.99 -0.36
C ASP A 510 -6.01 20.50 0.94
N HIS A 511 -7.30 20.87 0.88
CA HIS A 511 -8.10 21.29 2.04
C HIS A 511 -8.98 20.13 2.53
N MET A 512 -8.35 18.99 2.86
CA MET A 512 -9.04 17.85 3.47
C MET A 512 -8.99 17.97 5.00
N VAL A 513 -10.16 17.95 5.62
CA VAL A 513 -10.30 17.90 7.08
C VAL A 513 -10.71 16.49 7.46
N PHE A 514 -9.87 15.81 8.25
CA PHE A 514 -10.30 14.59 8.92
C PHE A 514 -11.35 14.99 9.94
N THR A 515 -12.52 14.35 9.93
CA THR A 515 -13.61 14.66 10.85
C THR A 515 -14.54 13.47 11.03
N ALA A 516 -15.41 13.55 12.03
CA ALA A 516 -16.52 12.62 12.20
C ALA A 516 -17.75 13.15 11.42
N LEU A 517 -18.51 12.25 10.82
CA LEU A 517 -19.78 12.53 10.17
C LEU A 517 -20.86 11.64 10.77
N GLY A 518 -21.94 12.25 11.26
CA GLY A 518 -23.04 11.53 11.87
C GLY A 518 -23.93 12.46 12.69
N ASP A 519 -25.07 11.94 13.11
CA ASP A 519 -26.02 12.67 13.97
C ASP A 519 -25.33 13.14 15.27
N SER A 520 -24.40 12.34 15.81
CA SER A 520 -23.75 12.65 17.07
C SER A 520 -22.95 13.97 17.08
N VAL A 521 -22.37 14.33 15.94
CA VAL A 521 -21.65 15.61 15.77
C VAL A 521 -22.64 16.78 15.76
N ASN A 522 -23.76 16.61 15.04
CA ASN A 522 -24.79 17.64 14.94
C ASN A 522 -25.51 17.86 16.29
N VAL A 523 -25.75 16.80 17.04
CA VAL A 523 -26.33 16.89 18.39
C VAL A 523 -25.39 17.66 19.32
N ALA A 524 -24.09 17.34 19.36
CA ALA A 524 -23.13 18.06 20.20
C ALA A 524 -23.09 19.57 19.89
N ALA A 525 -23.13 19.95 18.61
CA ALA A 525 -23.19 21.37 18.21
C ALA A 525 -24.47 22.05 18.72
N ARG A 526 -25.63 21.40 18.58
CA ARG A 526 -26.91 21.93 19.07
C ARG A 526 -26.94 22.05 20.59
N LEU A 527 -26.39 21.07 21.30
CA LEU A 527 -26.27 21.13 22.76
C LEU A 527 -25.42 22.32 23.19
N GLN A 528 -24.30 22.57 22.50
CA GLN A 528 -23.47 23.74 22.75
C GLN A 528 -24.25 25.03 22.54
N ASP A 529 -24.99 25.17 21.44
CA ASP A 529 -25.81 26.36 21.19
C ASP A 529 -26.87 26.60 22.29
N MET A 530 -27.50 25.52 22.79
CA MET A 530 -28.50 25.60 23.85
C MET A 530 -27.94 26.08 25.19
N THR A 531 -26.62 25.99 25.41
CA THR A 531 -25.98 26.54 26.62
C THR A 531 -26.26 28.04 26.79
N LYS A 532 -26.49 28.76 25.67
CA LYS A 532 -26.81 30.20 25.65
C LYS A 532 -28.17 30.46 26.30
N THR A 533 -29.19 29.70 25.91
CA THR A 533 -30.57 29.84 26.42
C THR A 533 -30.71 29.31 27.85
N LEU A 534 -30.01 28.23 28.18
CA LEU A 534 -30.08 27.59 29.50
C LEU A 534 -29.18 28.25 30.55
N GLY A 535 -28.31 29.18 30.15
CA GLY A 535 -27.43 29.90 31.08
C GLY A 535 -26.38 29.01 31.77
N CYS A 536 -26.04 27.86 31.21
CA CYS A 536 -25.09 26.90 31.77
C CYS A 536 -23.76 26.89 30.99
N GLU A 537 -22.64 26.52 31.60
CA GLU A 537 -21.35 26.40 30.89
C GLU A 537 -21.25 25.11 30.06
N THR A 538 -21.87 24.01 30.51
CA THR A 538 -21.86 22.74 29.78
C THR A 538 -23.24 22.14 29.68
N LEU A 539 -23.54 21.56 28.53
CA LEU A 539 -24.71 20.73 28.30
C LEU A 539 -24.25 19.39 27.71
N LEU A 540 -24.51 18.30 28.45
CA LEU A 540 -24.20 16.94 28.00
C LEU A 540 -25.48 16.15 27.79
N SER A 541 -25.46 15.20 26.87
CA SER A 541 -26.59 14.27 26.71
C SER A 541 -26.62 13.21 27.81
N ASP A 542 -27.82 12.78 28.20
CA ASP A 542 -27.97 11.74 29.24
C ASP A 542 -27.31 10.42 28.83
N GLU A 543 -27.29 10.08 27.54
CA GLU A 543 -26.60 8.89 27.03
C GLU A 543 -25.08 8.97 27.28
N THR A 544 -24.50 10.17 27.20
CA THR A 544 -23.07 10.39 27.47
C THR A 544 -22.77 10.23 28.96
N ARG A 545 -23.64 10.75 29.85
CA ARG A 545 -23.56 10.55 31.30
C ARG A 545 -23.66 9.07 31.65
N ALA A 546 -24.69 8.39 31.13
CA ALA A 546 -24.94 6.98 31.38
C ALA A 546 -23.77 6.12 30.91
N THR A 547 -23.25 6.38 29.71
CA THR A 547 -22.09 5.64 29.15
C THR A 547 -20.81 5.91 29.93
N ALA A 548 -20.63 7.10 30.51
CA ALA A 548 -19.51 7.41 31.41
C ALA A 548 -19.60 6.65 32.75
N GLY A 549 -20.78 6.15 33.13
CA GLY A 549 -21.06 5.49 34.39
C GLY A 549 -21.34 6.45 35.55
N ILE A 550 -21.72 7.69 35.26
CA ILE A 550 -22.11 8.69 36.27
C ILE A 550 -23.58 8.45 36.63
N ALA A 551 -23.91 8.34 37.92
CA ALA A 551 -25.28 8.12 38.38
C ALA A 551 -26.19 9.33 38.09
N ALA A 552 -27.50 9.09 37.94
CA ALA A 552 -28.46 10.11 37.48
C ALA A 552 -28.76 11.19 38.52
N ASP A 553 -28.46 10.94 39.79
CA ASP A 553 -28.59 11.85 40.92
C ASP A 553 -27.38 12.77 41.10
N LEU A 554 -26.24 12.47 40.44
CA LEU A 554 -25.02 13.26 40.52
C LEU A 554 -25.02 14.48 39.60
N LEU A 555 -25.90 14.52 38.60
CA LEU A 555 -26.03 15.63 37.66
C LEU A 555 -27.52 15.94 37.44
N PRO A 556 -27.91 17.22 37.37
CA PRO A 556 -29.29 17.59 37.06
C PRO A 556 -29.65 17.10 35.65
N THR A 557 -30.89 16.68 35.44
CA THR A 557 -31.39 16.23 34.13
C THR A 557 -32.70 16.93 33.80
N GLN A 558 -32.86 17.34 32.55
CA GLN A 558 -34.10 17.92 32.02
C GLN A 558 -34.34 17.47 30.58
N GLN A 559 -35.58 17.56 30.10
CA GLN A 559 -35.87 17.36 28.69
C GLN A 559 -35.57 18.62 27.89
N ALA A 560 -34.95 18.44 26.72
CA ALA A 560 -34.63 19.49 25.78
C ALA A 560 -35.14 19.14 24.38
N GLU A 561 -35.84 20.08 23.75
CA GLU A 561 -36.23 19.99 22.35
C GLU A 561 -35.08 20.46 21.46
N LEU A 562 -34.54 19.55 20.66
CA LEU A 562 -33.48 19.87 19.71
C LEU A 562 -34.08 20.17 18.33
N ARG A 563 -33.80 21.36 17.79
CA ARG A 563 -34.25 21.75 16.45
C ARG A 563 -33.85 20.70 15.41
N GLY A 564 -34.84 20.14 14.71
CA GLY A 564 -34.63 19.13 13.67
C GLY A 564 -34.61 17.67 14.17
N ARG A 565 -35.02 17.40 15.41
CA ARG A 565 -35.31 16.06 15.93
C ARG A 565 -36.78 16.00 16.35
N ALA A 566 -37.44 14.87 16.08
CA ALA A 566 -38.87 14.70 16.40
C ALA A 566 -39.12 14.38 17.88
N GLU A 567 -38.14 13.76 18.55
CA GLU A 567 -38.25 13.33 19.94
C GLU A 567 -37.36 14.20 20.86
N PRO A 568 -37.88 14.65 22.02
CA PRO A 568 -37.10 15.37 23.01
C PRO A 568 -35.98 14.49 23.58
N MET A 569 -34.83 15.10 23.88
CA MET A 569 -33.66 14.42 24.45
C MET A 569 -33.50 14.79 25.92
N LEU A 570 -33.15 13.82 26.76
CA LEU A 570 -32.71 14.11 28.13
C LEU A 570 -31.28 14.65 28.10
N VAL A 571 -31.08 15.81 28.72
CA VAL A 571 -29.80 16.50 28.78
C VAL A 571 -29.51 16.89 30.23
N CYS A 572 -28.22 16.98 30.57
CA CYS A 572 -27.79 17.44 31.87
C CYS A 572 -27.15 18.83 31.74
N PRO A 573 -27.80 19.91 32.24
CA PRO A 573 -27.24 21.25 32.24
C PRO A 573 -26.32 21.45 33.45
N ILE A 574 -25.08 21.85 33.21
CA ILE A 574 -24.09 22.09 34.27
C ILE A 574 -23.77 23.57 34.30
N ALA A 575 -24.16 24.23 35.40
CA ALA A 575 -23.96 25.66 35.58
C ALA A 575 -22.48 26.03 35.46
N GLN A 576 -21.58 25.32 36.14
CA GLN A 576 -20.14 25.52 36.07
C GLN A 576 -19.42 24.22 35.67
N SER A 577 -18.65 24.22 34.58
CA SER A 577 -18.01 22.99 34.06
C SER A 577 -17.06 22.33 35.05
N ARG A 578 -16.50 23.08 36.01
CA ARG A 578 -15.65 22.54 37.09
C ARG A 578 -16.35 21.50 37.96
N ASP A 579 -17.68 21.58 38.10
CA ASP A 579 -18.46 20.65 38.93
C ASP A 579 -18.45 19.23 38.36
N LEU A 580 -18.14 19.08 37.07
CA LEU A 580 -18.00 17.78 36.39
C LEU A 580 -16.85 16.94 36.93
N ALA A 581 -15.77 17.57 37.41
CA ALA A 581 -14.65 16.84 38.03
C ALA A 581 -15.12 16.12 39.30
N THR A 582 -15.82 16.83 40.18
CA THR A 582 -16.39 16.28 41.42
C THR A 582 -17.38 15.15 41.15
N ALA A 583 -18.23 15.28 40.13
CA ALA A 583 -19.19 14.25 39.74
C ALA A 583 -18.50 12.97 39.22
N LEU A 584 -17.41 13.12 38.45
CA LEU A 584 -16.60 12.00 37.99
C LEU A 584 -15.86 11.30 39.14
N ASP A 585 -15.26 12.06 40.06
CA ASP A 585 -14.51 11.51 41.19
C ASP A 585 -15.42 10.73 42.16
N ARG A 586 -16.63 11.26 42.42
CA ARG A 586 -17.65 10.55 43.22
C ARG A 586 -18.12 9.27 42.54
N SER A 587 -18.26 9.28 41.22
CA SER A 587 -18.58 8.08 40.44
C SER A 587 -17.47 7.02 40.51
N GLU A 588 -16.18 7.42 40.46
CA GLU A 588 -15.06 6.48 40.65
C GLU A 588 -15.04 5.88 42.04
N ALA A 589 -15.27 6.69 43.08
CA ALA A 589 -15.28 6.25 44.47
C ALA A 589 -16.44 5.28 44.81
N MET A 590 -17.53 5.29 44.04
CA MET A 590 -18.64 4.32 44.19
C MET A 590 -18.41 3.01 43.43
N LEU A 591 -17.42 2.96 42.53
CA LEU A 591 -17.09 1.80 41.70
C LEU A 591 -15.84 1.03 42.18
N ALA A 592 -14.98 1.70 42.96
CA ALA A 592 -13.86 1.11 43.69
C ALA A 592 -14.33 0.52 45.02
#